data_AF-A0A816XR01-F1
#
_entry.id   AF-A0A816XR01-F1
#
_cell.length_a   1.000
_cell.length_b   1.000
_cell.length_c   1.000
_cell.angle_alpha   90.00
_cell.angle_beta   90.00
_cell.angle_gamma   90.00
#
_symmetry.space_group_name_H-M   'P 1'
#
loop_
_entity.id
_entity.type
_entity.pdbx_description
1 polymer ?
#
loop_
_entity_poly.entity_id
_entity_poly.type
_entity_poly.pdbx_seq_one_letter_code
_entity_poly.pdbx_strand_id
1 'polypeptide(L)'
;MAKILRHHPSNSTSEDDDDGTDCPLSGAEALAACKEFASVTNTDSGLAMMMLQQNGWDLQRAISVYQGLQNKSKSTRLKTTPKTSESDSKRMKSKEATTTSEFNDDKTKVKSRFKLLSWNIDGLDEQINTTETRIYGVIDVIKREEPDAVFLQEVIPTAIDLIRSLLPEYDSYAGNVKGYFVVILTRRELFKVENFEIITYPGTNMERNLLIVH
;
A
#
# COMPACT_ATOMS: atom_id res chain seq x y z
N MET A 1 -32.59 -57.36 19.91
CA MET A 1 -31.30 -57.97 19.51
C MET A 1 -30.67 -57.12 18.42
N ALA A 2 -29.53 -56.51 18.72
CA ALA A 2 -28.79 -55.63 17.82
C ALA A 2 -27.93 -56.41 16.81
N LYS A 3 -27.80 -55.90 15.57
CA LYS A 3 -26.83 -56.37 14.57
C LYS A 3 -26.09 -55.19 13.93
N ILE A 4 -25.00 -54.83 14.60
CA ILE A 4 -23.65 -54.47 14.15
C ILE A 4 -23.46 -54.11 12.65
N LEU A 5 -23.03 -52.86 12.46
CA LEU A 5 -22.38 -52.26 11.28
C LEU A 5 -21.08 -53.00 10.92
N ARG A 6 -20.84 -53.28 9.64
CA ARG A 6 -19.52 -53.66 9.11
C ARG A 6 -18.93 -52.48 8.32
N HIS A 7 -17.78 -51.97 8.77
CA HIS A 7 -16.94 -51.04 8.02
C HIS A 7 -16.13 -51.79 6.96
N HIS A 8 -16.12 -51.23 5.74
CA HIS A 8 -15.12 -51.51 4.71
C HIS A 8 -13.88 -50.64 4.94
N PRO A 9 -12.65 -51.15 4.76
CA PRO A 9 -11.46 -50.32 4.68
C PRO A 9 -11.16 -49.99 3.22
N SER A 10 -10.97 -48.71 2.90
CA SER A 10 -10.39 -48.27 1.63
C SER A 10 -9.13 -47.48 1.92
N ASN A 11 -8.02 -48.05 1.46
CA ASN A 11 -6.67 -47.51 1.43
C ASN A 11 -6.41 -46.94 0.02
N SER A 12 -5.98 -45.68 -0.07
CA SER A 12 -5.33 -45.05 -1.25
C SER A 12 -4.77 -43.69 -0.79
N THR A 13 -3.48 -43.56 -0.46
CA THR A 13 -2.34 -43.16 -1.33
C THR A 13 -2.58 -41.91 -2.18
N SER A 14 -2.12 -40.77 -1.62
CA SER A 14 -1.20 -39.74 -2.16
C SER A 14 -1.34 -39.13 -3.56
N GLU A 15 -0.80 -37.89 -3.63
CA GLU A 15 -0.48 -37.00 -4.77
C GLU A 15 -1.59 -35.95 -5.05
N ASP A 16 -1.51 -34.75 -4.47
CA ASP A 16 -0.62 -33.58 -4.74
C ASP A 16 -1.08 -32.76 -5.95
N ASP A 17 -1.45 -31.50 -5.68
CA ASP A 17 -1.30 -30.34 -6.57
C ASP A 17 -1.70 -29.07 -5.79
N ASP A 18 -0.78 -28.55 -4.96
CA ASP A 18 -0.84 -27.16 -4.48
C ASP A 18 0.52 -26.49 -4.74
N ASP A 19 0.61 -25.81 -5.88
CA ASP A 19 1.74 -24.98 -6.29
C ASP A 19 1.70 -23.66 -5.51
N GLY A 20 2.54 -23.57 -4.47
CA GLY A 20 2.52 -22.43 -3.55
C GLY A 20 3.76 -22.25 -2.68
N THR A 21 4.96 -22.51 -3.22
CA THR A 21 6.28 -22.18 -2.64
C THR A 21 6.39 -22.31 -1.11
N ASP A 22 6.44 -23.54 -0.62
CA ASP A 22 6.72 -23.85 0.78
C ASP A 22 8.12 -23.31 1.14
N CYS A 23 8.22 -22.54 2.22
CA CYS A 23 9.51 -22.01 2.68
C CYS A 23 10.37 -23.19 3.16
N PRO A 24 11.50 -23.52 2.51
CA PRO A 24 12.29 -24.70 2.87
C PRO A 24 13.07 -24.52 4.19
N LEU A 25 13.05 -23.31 4.76
CA LEU A 25 13.74 -22.93 5.98
C LEU A 25 12.78 -22.94 7.17
N SER A 26 13.29 -23.28 8.36
CA SER A 26 12.52 -23.09 9.60
C SER A 26 12.22 -21.60 9.82
N GLY A 27 11.16 -21.29 10.58
CA GLY A 27 10.77 -19.89 10.83
C GLY A 27 11.89 -19.01 11.42
N ALA A 28 12.80 -19.60 12.21
CA ALA A 28 13.97 -18.90 12.74
C ALA A 28 15.02 -18.60 11.66
N GLU A 29 15.28 -19.55 10.76
CA GLU A 29 16.22 -19.43 9.64
C GLU A 29 15.70 -18.44 8.59
N ALA A 30 14.40 -18.51 8.29
CA ALA A 30 13.71 -17.55 7.42
C ALA A 30 13.84 -16.11 7.94
N LEU A 31 13.64 -15.92 9.25
CA LEU A 31 13.75 -14.61 9.91
C LEU A 31 15.20 -14.11 9.93
N ALA A 32 16.18 -15.01 10.13
CA ALA A 32 17.60 -14.67 10.04
C ALA A 32 17.99 -14.23 8.62
N ALA A 33 17.55 -14.97 7.58
CA ALA A 33 17.78 -14.63 6.18
C ALA A 33 17.18 -13.26 5.82
N CYS A 34 15.97 -12.95 6.32
CA CYS A 34 15.35 -11.64 6.10
C CYS A 34 16.16 -10.50 6.74
N LYS A 35 16.66 -10.70 7.97
CA LYS A 35 17.52 -9.71 8.66
C LYS A 35 18.84 -9.50 7.93
N GLU A 36 19.45 -10.57 7.44
CA GLU A 36 20.72 -10.50 6.72
C GLU A 36 20.56 -9.76 5.39
N PHE A 37 19.54 -10.10 4.60
CA PHE A 37 19.21 -9.38 3.38
C PHE A 37 19.01 -7.88 3.67
N ALA A 38 18.13 -7.54 4.62
CA ALA A 38 17.81 -6.16 4.99
C ALA A 38 19.06 -5.35 5.38
N SER A 39 19.98 -5.97 6.12
CA SER A 39 21.26 -5.35 6.51
C SER A 39 22.16 -5.09 5.29
N VAL A 40 22.31 -6.06 4.38
CA VAL A 40 23.18 -5.96 3.21
C VAL A 40 22.65 -4.95 2.18
N THR A 41 21.34 -4.92 1.96
CA THR A 41 20.70 -4.04 0.98
C THR A 41 20.30 -2.68 1.53
N ASN A 42 20.45 -2.48 2.84
CA ASN A 42 19.96 -1.32 3.60
C ASN A 42 18.47 -1.07 3.36
N THR A 43 17.66 -2.11 3.52
CA THR A 43 16.20 -2.11 3.34
C THR A 43 15.48 -2.64 4.57
N ASP A 44 14.15 -2.71 4.53
CA ASP A 44 13.34 -3.29 5.60
C ASP A 44 13.12 -4.81 5.45
N SER A 45 12.70 -5.43 6.56
CA SER A 45 12.44 -6.88 6.63
C SER A 45 11.25 -7.34 5.79
N GLY A 46 10.29 -6.47 5.49
CA GLY A 46 9.14 -6.80 4.64
C GLY A 46 9.57 -6.96 3.18
N LEU A 47 10.38 -6.03 2.68
CA LEU A 47 11.00 -6.17 1.36
C LEU A 47 11.93 -7.39 1.29
N ALA A 48 12.68 -7.66 2.36
CA ALA A 48 13.54 -8.85 2.44
C ALA A 48 12.75 -10.16 2.30
N MET A 49 11.62 -10.27 3.02
CA MET A 49 10.73 -11.43 2.97
C MET A 49 10.21 -11.67 1.55
N MET A 50 9.70 -10.62 0.90
CA MET A 50 9.20 -10.68 -0.48
C MET A 50 10.29 -11.14 -1.46
N MET A 51 11.49 -10.53 -1.36
CA MET A 51 12.61 -10.85 -2.25
C MET A 51 13.09 -12.29 -2.07
N LEU A 52 13.12 -12.81 -0.83
CA LEU A 52 13.51 -14.19 -0.56
C LEU A 52 12.47 -15.18 -1.08
N GLN A 53 11.18 -14.95 -0.82
CA GLN A 53 10.10 -15.81 -1.31
C GLN A 53 10.12 -15.95 -2.84
N GLN A 54 10.26 -14.84 -3.56
CA GLN A 54 10.29 -14.82 -5.03
C GLN A 54 11.55 -15.44 -5.65
N ASN A 55 12.59 -15.64 -4.85
CA ASN A 55 13.87 -16.19 -5.30
C ASN A 55 14.20 -17.54 -4.65
N GLY A 56 13.19 -18.25 -4.17
CA GLY A 56 13.32 -19.60 -3.62
C GLY A 56 14.15 -19.65 -2.34
N TRP A 57 14.09 -18.59 -1.53
CA TRP A 57 14.84 -18.43 -0.29
C TRP A 57 16.37 -18.43 -0.43
N ASP A 58 16.88 -18.26 -1.65
CA ASP A 58 18.31 -18.05 -1.91
C ASP A 58 18.69 -16.58 -1.70
N LEU A 59 19.40 -16.33 -0.59
CA LEU A 59 19.84 -14.99 -0.18
C LEU A 59 20.72 -14.31 -1.24
N GLN A 60 21.68 -15.02 -1.83
CA GLN A 60 22.63 -14.42 -2.79
C GLN A 60 21.93 -14.09 -4.11
N ARG A 61 21.04 -14.97 -4.55
CA ARG A 61 20.19 -14.72 -5.73
C ARG A 61 19.28 -13.53 -5.50
N ALA A 62 18.61 -13.44 -4.35
CA ALA A 62 17.74 -12.31 -4.01
C ALA A 62 18.51 -10.98 -4.01
N ILE A 63 19.71 -10.93 -3.40
CA ILE A 63 20.56 -9.73 -3.35
C ILE A 63 20.99 -9.33 -4.77
N SER A 64 21.42 -10.29 -5.59
CA SER A 64 21.86 -10.04 -6.95
C SER A 64 20.75 -9.44 -7.82
N VAL A 65 19.52 -9.96 -7.69
CA VAL A 65 18.34 -9.42 -8.36
C VAL A 65 18.04 -8.00 -7.89
N TYR A 66 18.02 -7.75 -6.58
CA TYR A 66 17.78 -6.42 -6.01
C TYR A 66 18.79 -5.38 -6.51
N GLN A 67 20.08 -5.70 -6.49
CA GLN A 67 21.14 -4.83 -6.98
C GLN A 67 21.02 -4.56 -8.49
N GLY A 68 20.65 -5.58 -9.28
CA GLY A 68 20.37 -5.44 -10.70
C GLY A 68 19.23 -4.48 -11.00
N LEU A 69 18.16 -4.50 -10.19
CA LEU A 69 17.04 -3.56 -10.28
C LEU A 69 17.47 -2.13 -9.95
N GLN A 70 18.27 -1.94 -8.90
CA GLN A 70 18.82 -0.64 -8.51
C GLN A 70 19.69 -0.03 -9.62
N ASN A 71 20.51 -0.85 -10.28
CA ASN A 71 21.38 -0.40 -11.36
C ASN A 71 20.60 -0.05 -12.64
N LYS A 72 19.54 -0.80 -12.98
CA LYS A 72 18.61 -0.44 -14.07
C LYS A 72 17.92 0.90 -13.77
N SER A 73 17.47 1.11 -12.53
CA SER A 73 16.81 2.34 -12.10
C SER A 73 17.75 3.57 -12.17
N LYS A 74 19.05 3.39 -11.91
CA LYS A 74 20.07 4.44 -12.06
C LYS A 74 20.46 4.69 -13.53
N SER A 75 20.45 3.68 -14.39
CA SER A 75 20.80 3.82 -15.81
C SER A 75 19.76 4.61 -16.62
N THR A 76 18.51 4.68 -16.17
CA THR A 76 17.44 5.45 -16.85
C THR A 76 17.48 6.94 -16.53
N ARG A 77 18.32 7.40 -15.59
CA ARG A 77 18.38 8.81 -15.14
C ARG A 77 19.51 9.64 -15.78
N LEU A 78 20.30 9.09 -16.69
CA LEU A 78 21.43 9.78 -17.32
C LEU A 78 21.50 9.52 -18.83
N LYS A 79 20.60 10.12 -19.63
CA LYS A 79 20.80 10.30 -21.09
C LYS A 79 20.09 11.56 -21.64
N THR A 80 20.73 12.71 -21.45
CA THR A 80 20.80 13.88 -22.37
C THR A 80 21.88 14.77 -21.73
N THR A 81 23.07 15.03 -22.26
CA THR A 81 23.60 15.27 -23.61
C THR A 81 25.07 14.78 -23.67
N PRO A 82 25.74 14.72 -24.84
CA PRO A 82 26.55 15.89 -25.24
C PRO A 82 26.71 16.05 -26.76
N LYS A 83 26.72 17.30 -27.25
CA LYS A 83 27.67 17.73 -28.29
C LYS A 83 27.97 19.22 -28.15
N THR A 84 29.24 19.48 -27.86
CA THR A 84 29.95 20.75 -27.88
C THR A 84 30.20 21.19 -29.32
N SER A 85 30.00 22.48 -29.62
CA SER A 85 30.79 23.21 -30.62
C SER A 85 30.73 24.70 -30.31
N GLU A 86 31.89 25.33 -30.46
CA GLU A 86 32.26 26.68 -30.06
C GLU A 86 31.50 27.79 -30.82
N SER A 87 31.46 28.99 -30.22
CA SER A 87 32.05 30.23 -30.79
C SER A 87 31.34 31.51 -30.31
N ASP A 88 32.13 32.34 -29.65
CA ASP A 88 32.25 33.80 -29.79
C ASP A 88 31.06 34.78 -29.55
N SER A 89 31.29 35.60 -28.53
CA SER A 89 31.24 37.08 -28.56
C SER A 89 29.88 37.81 -28.49
N LYS A 90 29.63 38.50 -27.36
CA LYS A 90 29.54 39.98 -27.25
C LYS A 90 28.75 40.46 -26.02
N ARG A 91 29.51 41.15 -25.16
CA ARG A 91 29.17 42.29 -24.29
C ARG A 91 27.92 43.10 -24.68
N MET A 92 26.99 43.30 -23.74
CA MET A 92 26.53 44.65 -23.34
C MET A 92 25.75 44.64 -22.02
N LYS A 93 25.82 45.79 -21.37
CA LYS A 93 25.48 46.10 -19.98
C LYS A 93 24.29 47.06 -20.01
N SER A 94 23.27 46.81 -19.20
CA SER A 94 22.33 47.86 -18.78
C SER A 94 21.89 47.60 -17.35
N LYS A 95 22.13 48.61 -16.51
CA LYS A 95 21.61 48.77 -15.15
C LYS A 95 20.34 49.61 -15.26
N GLU A 96 19.30 49.25 -14.51
CA GLU A 96 18.27 50.12 -13.89
C GLU A 96 17.42 49.16 -13.03
N ALA A 97 17.55 49.15 -11.71
CA ALA A 97 17.05 50.10 -10.71
C ALA A 97 15.51 50.16 -10.65
N THR A 98 14.98 49.51 -9.60
CA THR A 98 13.80 49.88 -8.82
C THR A 98 12.43 49.76 -9.48
N THR A 99 11.65 48.77 -9.04
CA THR A 99 10.34 49.02 -8.41
C THR A 99 9.99 47.81 -7.55
N THR A 100 9.97 48.05 -6.24
CA THR A 100 9.29 47.28 -5.21
C THR A 100 7.87 46.98 -5.64
N SER A 101 7.55 45.70 -5.80
CA SER A 101 6.18 45.21 -5.63
C SER A 101 6.26 43.94 -4.80
N GLU A 102 6.38 44.15 -3.50
CA GLU A 102 6.00 43.18 -2.48
C GLU A 102 4.51 42.87 -2.69
N PHE A 103 4.22 41.93 -3.57
CA PHE A 103 2.95 41.22 -3.52
C PHE A 103 3.10 40.16 -2.43
N ASN A 104 2.77 40.58 -1.20
CA ASN A 104 2.35 39.66 -0.16
C ASN A 104 1.09 38.95 -0.64
N ASP A 105 1.27 37.89 -1.43
CA ASP A 105 0.24 36.90 -1.67
C ASP A 105 0.31 35.92 -0.50
N ASP A 106 -0.30 36.31 0.62
CA ASP A 106 -0.62 35.42 1.75
C ASP A 106 -1.77 34.47 1.35
N LYS A 107 -1.60 33.82 0.19
CA LYS A 107 -2.45 32.71 -0.26
C LYS A 107 -1.76 31.44 0.15
N THR A 108 -2.32 30.83 1.20
CA THR A 108 -2.43 29.37 1.38
C THR A 108 -1.39 28.60 0.57
N LYS A 109 -0.25 28.30 1.19
CA LYS A 109 0.84 27.50 0.62
C LYS A 109 0.25 26.29 -0.10
N VAL A 110 0.07 26.39 -1.43
CA VAL A 110 -0.65 25.37 -2.19
C VAL A 110 0.16 24.08 -2.07
N LYS A 111 -0.45 23.07 -1.43
CA LYS A 111 0.20 21.78 -1.24
C LYS A 111 0.39 21.16 -2.63
N SER A 112 1.63 21.14 -3.11
CA SER A 112 1.97 20.68 -4.47
C SER A 112 1.95 19.16 -4.64
N ARG A 113 1.72 18.41 -3.57
CA ARG A 113 1.66 16.94 -3.59
C ARG A 113 0.38 16.44 -2.96
N PHE A 114 -0.23 15.48 -3.66
CA PHE A 114 -1.34 14.69 -3.19
C PHE A 114 -0.81 13.35 -2.64
N LYS A 115 -1.19 13.00 -1.41
CA LYS A 115 -0.86 11.73 -0.75
C LYS A 115 -2.11 10.84 -0.72
N LEU A 116 -2.02 9.68 -1.37
CA LEU A 116 -3.05 8.66 -1.34
C LEU A 116 -2.52 7.43 -0.61
N LEU A 117 -3.28 6.93 0.37
CA LEU A 117 -3.06 5.63 0.98
C LEU A 117 -4.15 4.67 0.47
N SER A 118 -3.80 3.47 0.04
CA SER A 118 -4.77 2.42 -0.26
C SER A 118 -4.38 1.15 0.48
N TRP A 119 -5.31 0.55 1.21
CA TRP A 119 -5.03 -0.59 2.06
C TRP A 119 -6.23 -1.52 2.22
N ASN A 120 -6.06 -2.80 1.87
CA ASN A 120 -6.94 -3.86 2.36
C ASN A 120 -6.58 -4.18 3.81
N ILE A 121 -7.47 -3.84 4.76
CA ILE A 121 -7.20 -3.97 6.19
C ILE A 121 -7.66 -5.31 6.75
N ASP A 122 -8.29 -6.15 5.92
CA ASP A 122 -8.68 -7.52 6.25
C ASP A 122 -9.45 -7.58 7.59
N GLY A 123 -10.55 -6.82 7.66
CA GLY A 123 -11.40 -6.74 8.85
C GLY A 123 -12.25 -7.98 9.07
N LEU A 124 -12.14 -8.99 8.20
CA LEU A 124 -12.87 -10.25 8.29
C LEU A 124 -12.24 -11.25 9.26
N ASP A 125 -11.01 -11.01 9.74
CA ASP A 125 -10.39 -11.85 10.76
C ASP A 125 -11.26 -11.88 12.03
N GLU A 126 -11.78 -13.07 12.36
CA GLU A 126 -12.77 -13.28 13.42
C GLU A 126 -12.18 -13.17 14.82
N GLN A 127 -10.85 -13.04 14.96
CA GLN A 127 -10.22 -12.82 16.25
C GLN A 127 -10.45 -11.38 16.74
N ILE A 128 -11.58 -11.15 17.44
CA ILE A 128 -12.04 -9.83 17.93
C ILE A 128 -10.92 -8.98 18.56
N ASN A 129 -10.12 -9.54 19.47
CA ASN A 129 -9.03 -8.80 20.14
C ASN A 129 -7.91 -8.39 19.18
N THR A 130 -7.63 -9.25 18.21
CA THR A 130 -6.65 -9.02 17.14
C THR A 130 -7.17 -7.96 16.19
N THR A 131 -8.45 -8.04 15.82
CA THR A 131 -9.11 -7.10 14.90
C THR A 131 -9.16 -5.70 15.48
N GLU A 132 -9.55 -5.50 16.74
CA GLU A 132 -9.49 -4.16 17.35
C GLU A 132 -8.06 -3.61 17.38
N THR A 133 -7.08 -4.39 17.83
CA THR A 133 -5.66 -3.98 17.87
C THR A 133 -5.15 -3.62 16.48
N ARG A 134 -5.53 -4.38 15.45
CA ARG A 134 -5.18 -4.12 14.04
C ARG A 134 -5.82 -2.83 13.54
N ILE A 135 -7.10 -2.58 13.85
CA ILE A 135 -7.77 -1.32 13.48
C ILE A 135 -7.08 -0.13 14.15
N TYR A 136 -6.69 -0.21 15.41
CA TYR A 136 -5.88 0.84 16.05
C TYR A 136 -4.55 1.05 15.33
N GLY A 137 -3.86 -0.03 14.93
CA GLY A 137 -2.63 0.06 14.13
C GLY A 137 -2.84 0.74 12.77
N VAL A 138 -3.96 0.47 12.08
CA VAL A 138 -4.34 1.15 10.84
C VAL A 138 -4.55 2.65 11.09
N ILE A 139 -5.28 3.00 12.15
CA ILE A 139 -5.55 4.40 12.52
C ILE A 139 -4.24 5.13 12.84
N ASP A 140 -3.32 4.49 13.56
CA ASP A 140 -2.01 5.07 13.89
C ASP A 140 -1.17 5.34 12.64
N VAL A 141 -1.23 4.45 11.64
CA VAL A 141 -0.58 4.68 10.34
C VAL A 141 -1.21 5.87 9.64
N ILE A 142 -2.54 5.98 9.59
CA ILE A 142 -3.23 7.11 8.95
C ILE A 142 -2.87 8.44 9.65
N LYS A 143 -2.82 8.47 10.98
CA LYS A 143 -2.40 9.65 11.76
C LYS A 143 -0.96 10.05 11.47
N ARG A 144 -0.06 9.08 11.37
CA ARG A 144 1.37 9.33 11.15
C ARG A 144 1.67 9.78 9.73
N GLU A 145 1.10 9.09 8.73
CA GLU A 145 1.39 9.37 7.33
C GLU A 145 0.61 10.58 6.80
N GLU A 146 -0.47 10.98 7.48
CA GLU A 146 -1.30 12.14 7.16
C GLU A 146 -1.70 12.20 5.67
N PRO A 147 -2.26 11.12 5.09
CA PRO A 147 -2.67 11.11 3.69
C PRO A 147 -3.79 12.12 3.43
N ASP A 148 -3.91 12.57 2.19
CA ASP A 148 -4.98 13.47 1.75
C ASP A 148 -6.27 12.69 1.49
N ALA A 149 -6.13 11.46 0.96
CA ALA A 149 -7.21 10.50 0.84
C ALA A 149 -6.74 9.09 1.24
N VAL A 150 -7.67 8.27 1.74
CA VAL A 150 -7.43 6.87 2.13
C VAL A 150 -8.49 5.98 1.51
N PHE A 151 -8.09 4.92 0.81
CA PHE A 151 -8.96 3.90 0.26
C PHE A 151 -8.79 2.60 1.05
N LEU A 152 -9.83 2.18 1.76
CA LEU A 152 -9.80 0.95 2.55
C LEU A 152 -10.67 -0.13 1.91
N GLN A 153 -10.22 -1.38 1.99
CA GLN A 153 -10.99 -2.56 1.60
C GLN A 153 -11.13 -3.52 2.79
N GLU A 154 -12.18 -4.36 2.74
CA GLU A 154 -12.54 -5.30 3.81
C GLU A 154 -12.78 -4.63 5.17
N VAL A 155 -13.40 -3.45 5.14
CA VAL A 155 -13.84 -2.73 6.34
C VAL A 155 -15.16 -3.31 6.82
N ILE A 156 -15.28 -3.54 8.12
CA ILE A 156 -16.52 -3.99 8.78
C ILE A 156 -17.17 -2.83 9.57
N PRO A 157 -18.46 -2.93 9.98
CA PRO A 157 -19.17 -1.85 10.66
C PRO A 157 -18.47 -1.31 11.92
N THR A 158 -17.97 -2.20 12.78
CA THR A 158 -17.27 -1.79 14.01
C THR A 158 -15.97 -1.02 13.73
N ALA A 159 -15.24 -1.41 12.67
CA ALA A 159 -14.02 -0.74 12.26
C ALA A 159 -14.29 0.68 11.76
N ILE A 160 -15.33 0.89 10.94
CA ILE A 160 -15.65 2.23 10.44
C ILE A 160 -16.15 3.16 11.55
N ASP A 161 -16.86 2.64 12.55
CA ASP A 161 -17.29 3.42 13.71
C ASP A 161 -16.09 3.91 14.54
N LEU A 162 -15.10 3.05 14.76
CA LEU A 162 -13.83 3.41 15.42
C LEU A 162 -13.04 4.44 14.61
N ILE A 163 -12.90 4.22 13.29
CA ILE A 163 -12.21 5.13 12.36
C ILE A 163 -12.85 6.53 12.43
N ARG A 164 -14.19 6.63 12.33
CA ARG A 164 -14.92 7.91 12.42
C ARG A 164 -14.70 8.63 13.75
N SER A 165 -14.69 7.87 14.85
CA SER A 165 -14.48 8.41 16.19
C SER A 165 -13.06 8.96 16.39
N LEU A 166 -12.05 8.28 15.83
CA LEU A 166 -10.64 8.55 16.12
C LEU A 166 -9.92 9.36 15.04
N LEU A 167 -10.54 9.57 13.88
CA LEU A 167 -10.05 10.38 12.76
C LEU A 167 -11.09 11.44 12.36
N PRO A 168 -11.50 12.34 13.28
CA PRO A 168 -12.55 13.31 13.02
C PRO A 168 -12.19 14.30 11.90
N GLU A 169 -10.92 14.47 11.54
CA GLU A 169 -10.43 15.32 10.46
C GLU A 169 -10.69 14.76 9.05
N TYR A 170 -11.09 13.49 8.94
CA TYR A 170 -11.49 12.88 7.68
C TYR A 170 -13.00 12.75 7.60
N ASP A 171 -13.56 13.06 6.43
CA ASP A 171 -14.89 12.62 6.04
C ASP A 171 -14.81 11.18 5.52
N SER A 172 -15.85 10.39 5.76
CA SER A 172 -15.86 8.95 5.44
C SER A 172 -17.07 8.57 4.59
N TYR A 173 -16.80 7.88 3.49
CA TYR A 173 -17.79 7.40 2.52
C TYR A 173 -17.70 5.89 2.45
N ALA A 174 -18.77 5.19 2.84
CA ALA A 174 -18.80 3.73 2.90
C ALA A 174 -19.56 3.16 1.69
N GLY A 175 -18.99 2.14 1.05
CA GLY A 175 -19.60 1.45 -0.09
C GLY A 175 -20.72 0.49 0.31
N ASN A 176 -20.94 0.24 1.61
CA ASN A 176 -22.05 -0.55 2.14
C ASN A 176 -22.28 -0.23 3.63
N VAL A 177 -23.30 -0.83 4.23
CA VAL A 177 -23.64 -0.71 5.67
C VAL A 177 -23.61 -2.03 6.42
N LYS A 178 -23.54 -3.16 5.71
CA LYS A 178 -23.48 -4.52 6.27
C LYS A 178 -22.33 -5.29 5.60
N GLY A 179 -21.97 -6.42 6.21
CA GLY A 179 -20.89 -7.26 5.72
C GLY A 179 -19.55 -6.54 5.78
N TYR A 180 -18.67 -6.83 4.83
CA TYR A 180 -17.46 -6.07 4.61
C TYR A 180 -17.62 -5.18 3.38
N PHE A 181 -16.93 -4.05 3.37
CA PHE A 181 -17.08 -3.08 2.29
C PHE A 181 -15.82 -2.24 2.10
N VAL A 182 -15.83 -1.46 1.03
CA VAL A 182 -14.82 -0.45 0.76
C VAL A 182 -15.20 0.87 1.43
N VAL A 183 -14.19 1.64 1.84
CA VAL A 183 -14.38 2.98 2.40
C VAL A 183 -13.39 3.94 1.75
N ILE A 184 -13.86 5.15 1.43
CA ILE A 184 -13.00 6.27 1.07
C ILE A 184 -13.02 7.29 2.22
N LEU A 185 -11.84 7.68 2.70
CA LEU A 185 -11.65 8.79 3.63
C LEU A 185 -11.01 9.96 2.89
N THR A 186 -11.47 11.19 3.14
CA THR A 186 -10.88 12.41 2.56
C THR A 186 -10.65 13.44 3.65
N ARG A 187 -9.49 14.12 3.65
CA ARG A 187 -9.25 15.23 4.60
C ARG A 187 -10.26 16.35 4.38
N ARG A 188 -11.06 16.66 5.39
CA ARG A 188 -12.16 17.64 5.29
C ARG A 188 -11.70 19.02 4.85
N GLU A 189 -10.50 19.42 5.25
CA GLU A 189 -9.94 20.73 4.89
C GLU A 189 -9.44 20.83 3.43
N LEU A 190 -9.21 19.69 2.77
CA LEU A 190 -8.63 19.64 1.43
C LEU A 190 -9.66 19.34 0.34
N PHE A 191 -10.76 18.68 0.70
CA PHE A 191 -11.78 18.22 -0.25
C PHE A 191 -13.11 18.91 0.03
N LYS A 192 -13.70 19.48 -1.02
CA LYS A 192 -15.09 19.89 -1.03
C LYS A 192 -15.88 18.83 -1.82
N VAL A 193 -16.27 17.76 -1.13
CA VAL A 193 -17.04 16.67 -1.73
C VAL A 193 -18.48 17.11 -1.95
N GLU A 194 -18.99 16.94 -3.17
CA GLU A 194 -20.36 17.29 -3.53
C GLU A 194 -21.31 16.11 -3.28
N ASN A 195 -20.90 14.92 -3.70
CA ASN A 195 -21.66 13.69 -3.53
C ASN A 195 -20.76 12.45 -3.64
N PHE A 196 -21.36 11.26 -3.48
CA PHE A 196 -20.70 9.99 -3.77
C PHE A 196 -21.72 9.01 -4.38
N GLU A 197 -21.22 8.07 -5.17
CA GLU A 197 -21.99 7.07 -5.89
C GLU A 197 -21.47 5.66 -5.57
N ILE A 198 -22.38 4.68 -5.53
CA ILE A 198 -22.04 3.27 -5.42
C ILE A 198 -22.59 2.53 -6.63
N ILE A 199 -21.70 2.01 -7.48
CA ILE A 199 -22.04 1.20 -8.64
C ILE A 199 -21.85 -0.27 -8.27
N THR A 200 -22.94 -1.04 -8.28
CA THR A 200 -22.89 -2.48 -7.98
C THR A 200 -22.31 -3.27 -9.14
N TYR A 201 -21.66 -4.41 -8.86
CA TYR A 201 -21.21 -5.35 -9.88
C TYR A 201 -22.22 -6.49 -10.04
N PRO A 202 -22.99 -6.55 -11.15
CA PRO A 202 -23.92 -7.64 -11.39
C PRO A 202 -23.19 -8.99 -11.42
N GLY A 203 -23.64 -9.94 -10.62
CA GLY A 203 -23.06 -11.28 -10.57
C GLY A 203 -21.89 -11.45 -9.59
N THR A 204 -21.57 -10.46 -8.76
CA THR A 204 -20.66 -10.69 -7.63
C THR A 204 -21.27 -11.64 -6.59
N ASN A 205 -20.49 -12.61 -6.13
CA ASN A 205 -20.82 -13.46 -4.98
C ASN A 205 -20.14 -12.97 -3.68
N MET A 206 -19.49 -11.81 -3.73
CA MET A 206 -18.59 -11.30 -2.69
C MET A 206 -18.91 -9.84 -2.35
N GLU A 207 -20.16 -9.39 -2.57
CA GLU A 207 -20.66 -8.06 -2.18
C GLU A 207 -19.82 -6.87 -2.70
N ARG A 208 -19.05 -7.07 -3.78
CA ARG A 208 -18.18 -6.04 -4.34
C ARG A 208 -18.98 -4.97 -5.07
N ASN A 209 -18.53 -3.73 -4.96
CA ASN A 209 -19.02 -2.58 -5.71
C ASN A 209 -17.87 -1.63 -6.06
N LEU A 210 -18.19 -0.59 -6.82
CA LEU A 210 -17.35 0.56 -7.09
C LEU A 210 -17.90 1.76 -6.31
N LEU A 211 -17.11 2.29 -5.39
CA LEU A 211 -17.41 3.54 -4.68
C LEU A 211 -16.69 4.71 -5.36
N ILE A 212 -17.45 5.75 -5.71
CA ILE A 212 -16.95 6.97 -6.37
C ILE A 212 -17.30 8.16 -5.47
N VAL A 213 -16.36 9.07 -5.24
CA VAL A 213 -16.56 10.32 -4.48
C VAL A 213 -16.24 11.50 -5.41
N HIS A 214 -17.17 12.44 -5.53
CA HIS A 214 -17.12 13.59 -6.46
C HIS A 214 -16.76 14.89 -5.76
#